data_AF-A0AAE0U2M0-F1
#
_entry.id   AF-A0AAE0U2M0-F1
#
_cell.length_a   1.000
_cell.length_b   1.000
_cell.length_c   1.000
_cell.angle_alpha   90.00
_cell.angle_beta   90.00
_cell.angle_gamma   90.00
#
_symmetry.space_group_name_H-M   'P 1'
#
loop_
_entity.id
_entity.type
_entity.pdbx_description
1 polymer ?
#
loop_
_entity_poly.entity_id
_entity_poly.type
_entity_poly.pdbx_seq_one_letter_code
_entity_poly.pdbx_strand_id
1 'polypeptide(L)'
;MTTRQMLGFPRARLTLTPHSRTLLFPVQRPHRPIVAPHVHISTRRASQLSENATDGSRQKKPSPPGSSIQSCIIAALSAIIIGQVATTVLKDAKDGGHSVRKPTYASHKEMLEAAKEIAQVLGEEAVTYDPDVLEHHGHSDWSTSNSPERAVAVAYPRTTDHVSAIARICSARNVPMVPFGAGSSVEGNFSQPYSGICIDFTYMDKVIAFHPDDMDVVVQPGVNWVDLNNQIAHTGLFVPLDPSPTATVGGMVSTNCSGTNAMRYGTMKDWVLNLTVVLPDGRVIKTRRRPRKTSAGYNLTSLFVGAEGTLGIVTEITLKLAPIPKETSVAVVAFPTIHSAAAAASKLIRSGIQLAALELMDDEQMKLLNIHGSDAVRKRVWDEKPTLFLKFSGTTKDAIKSDVARVGDIIKPLTDSKFHFAKTKQDELDLWSARKEALFTMVSTRPKGTEIWSTDVAVPISRLAEIIEISKRECGSLGLFASVIGHVGDGNFHVSMMYDPTIPQQKQAVAKCVKNMMTRALEMEGTVSGEHAIGIGKKECLVDELGEETIGLMRQLKASVDPKWVMNPGKVFDWMG
;
A
#
# COMPACT_ATOMS: atom_id res chain seq x y z
N MET A 1 -32.20 -16.57 -54.61
CA MET A 1 -31.72 -17.57 -53.62
C MET A 1 -30.22 -17.73 -53.81
N THR A 2 -29.50 -17.88 -52.70
CA THR A 2 -28.07 -18.25 -52.55
C THR A 2 -26.94 -17.26 -52.93
N THR A 3 -26.03 -17.10 -51.93
CA THR A 3 -24.56 -16.89 -51.95
C THR A 3 -23.94 -15.49 -52.08
N ARG A 4 -23.28 -15.00 -51.01
CA ARG A 4 -21.80 -14.82 -50.82
C ARG A 4 -21.49 -13.98 -49.55
N GLN A 5 -20.78 -14.56 -48.58
CA GLN A 5 -19.38 -14.28 -48.18
C GLN A 5 -19.13 -12.96 -47.43
N MET A 6 -18.79 -13.05 -46.14
CA MET A 6 -17.71 -12.25 -45.54
C MET A 6 -16.96 -13.05 -44.47
N LEU A 7 -15.65 -12.78 -44.45
CA LEU A 7 -14.56 -13.46 -43.76
C LEU A 7 -14.66 -13.42 -42.23
N GLY A 8 -14.39 -14.56 -41.58
CA GLY A 8 -14.21 -14.67 -40.14
C GLY A 8 -12.74 -14.81 -39.76
N PHE A 9 -12.27 -13.93 -38.88
CA PHE A 9 -11.04 -14.11 -38.10
C PHE A 9 -11.38 -14.84 -36.79
N PRO A 10 -10.64 -15.89 -36.38
CA PRO A 10 -10.94 -16.59 -35.14
C PRO A 10 -10.36 -15.85 -33.93
N ARG A 11 -11.25 -15.50 -32.97
CA ARG A 11 -10.88 -15.15 -31.60
C ARG A 11 -10.32 -16.40 -30.91
N ALA A 12 -9.08 -16.31 -30.41
CA ALA A 12 -8.47 -17.34 -29.58
C ALA A 12 -9.26 -17.49 -28.26
N ARG A 13 -9.89 -18.66 -28.07
CA ARG A 13 -10.35 -19.13 -26.75
C ARG A 13 -9.17 -19.76 -26.03
N LEU A 14 -8.80 -19.23 -24.87
CA LEU A 14 -8.00 -19.96 -23.89
C LEU A 14 -8.88 -21.05 -23.27
N THR A 15 -8.72 -22.28 -23.75
CA THR A 15 -9.19 -23.49 -23.07
C THR A 15 -8.05 -24.08 -22.25
N LEU A 16 -8.18 -24.03 -20.93
CA LEU A 16 -7.31 -24.76 -20.01
C LEU A 16 -7.66 -26.26 -20.07
N THR A 17 -6.71 -27.10 -20.48
CA THR A 17 -6.79 -28.56 -20.33
C THR A 17 -5.72 -29.04 -19.35
N PRO A 18 -6.01 -30.02 -18.46
CA PRO A 18 -5.06 -30.48 -17.46
C PRO A 18 -4.32 -31.72 -17.98
N HIS A 19 -2.99 -31.66 -18.10
CA HIS A 19 -2.16 -32.86 -18.30
C HIS A 19 -0.96 -32.82 -17.34
N SER A 20 -1.14 -33.44 -16.17
CA SER A 20 -0.07 -33.79 -15.25
C SER A 20 0.48 -35.18 -15.62
N ARG A 21 1.70 -35.23 -16.17
CA ARG A 21 2.51 -36.46 -16.23
C ARG A 21 3.55 -36.42 -15.13
N THR A 22 3.39 -37.33 -14.18
CA THR A 22 4.28 -37.64 -13.07
C THR A 22 5.63 -38.14 -13.59
N LEU A 23 6.72 -37.45 -13.24
CA LEU A 23 8.08 -37.97 -13.36
C LEU A 23 8.65 -38.14 -11.94
N LEU A 24 8.83 -39.40 -11.54
CA LEU A 24 9.48 -39.82 -10.31
C LEU A 24 11.01 -39.77 -10.49
N PHE A 25 11.72 -39.13 -9.56
CA PHE A 25 13.16 -39.34 -9.35
C PHE A 25 13.42 -39.71 -7.88
N PRO A 26 14.44 -40.55 -7.61
CA PRO A 26 14.55 -41.30 -6.35
C PRO A 26 15.23 -40.54 -5.21
N VAL A 27 14.79 -40.88 -4.01
CA VAL A 27 15.22 -40.42 -2.68
C VAL A 27 16.63 -40.93 -2.35
N GLN A 28 17.56 -40.03 -2.01
CA GLN A 28 18.81 -40.35 -1.30
C GLN A 28 18.66 -40.09 0.21
N ARG A 29 19.15 -41.04 1.01
CA ARG A 29 19.08 -41.07 2.49
C ARG A 29 20.12 -40.13 3.13
N PRO A 30 19.89 -39.66 4.38
CA PRO A 30 20.80 -38.71 5.04
C PRO A 30 21.97 -39.41 5.75
N HIS A 31 23.15 -38.78 5.71
CA HIS A 31 24.32 -39.14 6.50
C HIS A 31 24.25 -38.57 7.93
N ARG A 32 24.78 -39.35 8.88
CA ARG A 32 24.87 -39.09 10.34
C ARG A 32 25.77 -37.88 10.69
N PRO A 33 25.57 -37.25 11.86
CA PRO A 33 26.35 -36.10 12.29
C PRO A 33 27.69 -36.50 12.94
N ILE A 34 28.71 -35.67 12.70
CA ILE A 34 30.01 -35.73 13.37
C ILE A 34 30.02 -34.72 14.51
N VAL A 35 30.32 -35.19 15.71
CA VAL A 35 30.50 -34.41 16.94
C VAL A 35 31.96 -33.94 17.05
N ALA A 36 32.18 -32.69 17.43
CA ALA A 36 33.48 -32.17 17.88
C ALA A 36 33.28 -31.16 19.04
N PRO A 37 34.29 -30.95 19.91
CA PRO A 37 34.08 -30.87 21.35
C PRO A 37 34.06 -29.45 21.96
N HIS A 38 33.55 -29.43 23.19
CA HIS A 38 33.50 -28.32 24.14
C HIS A 38 34.83 -27.58 24.34
N VAL A 39 34.75 -26.25 24.42
CA VAL A 39 35.76 -25.39 25.04
C VAL A 39 35.10 -24.60 26.17
N HIS A 40 35.60 -24.82 27.39
CA HIS A 40 35.30 -24.05 28.60
C HIS A 40 36.11 -22.75 28.61
N ILE A 41 35.47 -21.60 28.83
CA ILE A 41 36.16 -20.41 29.37
C ILE A 41 35.33 -19.76 30.51
N SER A 42 36.05 -19.65 31.62
CA SER A 42 35.79 -19.06 32.94
C SER A 42 35.09 -17.68 32.96
N THR A 43 34.12 -17.56 33.85
CA THR A 43 33.54 -16.31 34.35
C THR A 43 34.43 -15.66 35.42
N ARG A 44 34.66 -14.34 35.33
CA ARG A 44 35.08 -13.52 36.48
C ARG A 44 34.11 -12.36 36.66
N ARG A 45 33.52 -12.31 37.85
CA ARG A 45 32.82 -11.17 38.44
C ARG A 45 33.82 -10.06 38.76
N ALA A 46 33.38 -8.81 38.62
CA ALA A 46 33.78 -7.72 39.49
C ALA A 46 32.54 -6.87 39.80
N SER A 47 32.31 -6.66 41.08
CA SER A 47 31.27 -5.83 41.69
C SER A 47 31.95 -4.83 42.62
N GLN A 48 31.21 -3.77 43.00
CA GLN A 48 31.47 -2.76 44.05
C GLN A 48 32.27 -1.53 43.58
N LEU A 49 31.99 -0.28 43.95
CA LEU A 49 31.06 0.48 44.82
C LEU A 49 31.19 1.96 44.29
N SER A 50 30.31 2.94 44.43
CA SER A 50 29.85 3.56 45.68
C SER A 50 28.71 4.56 45.44
N GLU A 51 28.06 4.93 46.54
CA GLU A 51 26.79 5.65 46.72
C GLU A 51 26.87 7.20 46.69
N ASN A 52 25.70 7.80 46.42
CA ASN A 52 25.02 8.96 47.00
C ASN A 52 25.74 10.32 47.23
N ALA A 53 25.08 11.40 46.75
CA ALA A 53 24.74 12.56 47.58
C ALA A 53 23.61 13.41 46.96
N THR A 54 22.66 13.80 47.80
CA THR A 54 21.46 14.62 47.56
C THR A 54 21.65 16.10 47.88
N ASP A 55 20.74 16.89 47.30
CA ASP A 55 20.29 18.27 47.48
C ASP A 55 20.57 19.04 48.81
N GLY A 56 20.65 20.37 48.73
CA GLY A 56 20.66 21.26 49.91
C GLY A 56 21.19 22.68 49.70
N SER A 57 20.27 23.64 49.57
CA SER A 57 20.49 25.10 49.52
C SER A 57 20.85 25.74 50.89
N ARG A 58 21.75 26.75 50.91
CA ARG A 58 21.58 28.01 51.69
C ARG A 58 22.71 29.05 51.52
N GLN A 59 22.27 30.24 51.09
CA GLN A 59 22.74 31.62 51.30
C GLN A 59 24.12 31.92 51.95
N LYS A 60 24.90 32.78 51.27
CA LYS A 60 25.86 33.72 51.89
C LYS A 60 25.64 35.16 51.38
N LYS A 61 25.71 36.09 52.34
CA LYS A 61 25.59 37.56 52.24
C LYS A 61 26.81 38.24 51.57
N PRO A 62 26.70 39.53 51.16
CA PRO A 62 27.57 40.15 50.15
C PRO A 62 28.76 40.95 50.73
N SER A 63 29.75 41.23 49.88
CA SER A 63 30.81 42.24 50.07
C SER A 63 31.39 42.66 48.69
N PRO A 64 32.17 43.75 48.54
CA PRO A 64 31.75 45.08 48.05
C PRO A 64 32.20 45.36 46.58
N PRO A 65 31.85 46.53 46.00
CA PRO A 65 32.02 46.79 44.57
C PRO A 65 33.46 47.24 44.22
N GLY A 66 34.01 46.66 43.16
CA GLY A 66 35.29 47.08 42.58
C GLY A 66 35.36 46.79 41.08
N SER A 67 35.64 47.85 40.30
CA SER A 67 35.99 47.92 38.87
C SER A 67 34.98 47.49 37.80
N SER A 68 33.94 48.32 37.61
CA SER A 68 32.93 48.25 36.53
C SER A 68 33.41 48.64 35.12
N ILE A 69 34.71 48.52 34.80
CA ILE A 69 35.23 48.92 33.47
C ILE A 69 35.70 47.71 32.66
N GLN A 70 36.30 46.69 33.29
CA GLN A 70 36.67 45.46 32.58
C GLN A 70 35.47 44.60 32.19
N SER A 71 34.43 44.52 33.03
CA SER A 71 33.22 43.75 32.72
C SER A 71 32.43 44.33 31.54
N CYS A 72 32.44 45.65 31.35
CA CYS A 72 31.77 46.30 30.23
C CYS A 72 32.52 46.11 28.91
N ILE A 73 33.86 46.07 28.92
CA ILE A 73 34.66 45.83 27.70
C ILE A 73 34.56 44.36 27.27
N ILE A 74 34.57 43.41 28.22
CA ILE A 74 34.38 41.98 27.91
C ILE A 74 32.95 41.73 27.42
N ALA A 75 31.93 42.34 28.03
CA ALA A 75 30.55 42.24 27.55
C ALA A 75 30.35 42.86 26.15
N ALA A 76 30.98 44.00 25.87
CA ALA A 76 30.91 44.64 24.56
C ALA A 76 31.63 43.83 23.46
N LEU A 77 32.83 43.30 23.74
CA LEU A 77 33.54 42.42 22.80
C LEU A 77 32.79 41.10 22.59
N SER A 78 32.18 40.53 23.64
CA SER A 78 31.35 39.33 23.53
C SER A 78 30.09 39.60 22.69
N ALA A 79 29.44 40.75 22.88
CA ALA A 79 28.26 41.13 22.10
C ALA A 79 28.61 41.42 20.63
N ILE A 80 29.78 41.97 20.34
CA ILE A 80 30.27 42.17 18.96
C ILE A 80 30.61 40.83 18.31
N ILE A 81 31.29 39.92 19.02
CA ILE A 81 31.62 38.59 18.49
C ILE A 81 30.34 37.76 18.31
N ILE A 82 29.41 37.78 19.26
CA ILE A 82 28.10 37.11 19.13
C ILE A 82 27.30 37.75 18.01
N GLY A 83 27.32 39.08 17.86
CA GLY A 83 26.66 39.80 16.78
C GLY A 83 27.25 39.50 15.41
N GLN A 84 28.58 39.37 15.30
CA GLN A 84 29.29 39.00 14.08
C GLN A 84 29.09 37.53 13.72
N VAL A 85 29.18 36.62 14.70
CA VAL A 85 28.86 35.19 14.48
C VAL A 85 27.38 35.02 14.13
N ALA A 86 26.46 35.72 14.81
CA ALA A 86 25.05 35.69 14.47
C ALA A 86 24.77 36.29 13.09
N THR A 87 25.44 37.38 12.70
CA THR A 87 25.27 37.94 11.36
C THR A 87 25.92 37.09 10.27
N THR A 88 27.04 36.42 10.54
CA THR A 88 27.65 35.45 9.62
C THR A 88 26.81 34.18 9.51
N VAL A 89 26.27 33.65 10.61
CA VAL A 89 25.35 32.50 10.61
C VAL A 89 24.02 32.87 9.95
N LEU A 90 23.51 34.09 10.13
CA LEU A 90 22.32 34.59 9.44
C LEU A 90 22.59 34.92 7.97
N LYS A 91 23.82 35.29 7.61
CA LYS A 91 24.26 35.43 6.21
C LYS A 91 24.42 34.06 5.55
N ASP A 92 25.05 33.10 6.21
CA ASP A 92 25.17 31.72 5.70
C ASP A 92 23.82 31.00 5.68
N ALA A 93 22.87 31.37 6.55
CA ALA A 93 21.48 30.88 6.47
C ALA A 93 20.67 31.57 5.36
N LYS A 94 21.05 32.79 4.93
CA LYS A 94 20.43 33.51 3.79
C LYS A 94 21.09 33.21 2.44
N ASP A 95 22.40 32.98 2.42
CA ASP A 95 23.24 32.75 1.24
C ASP A 95 23.55 31.25 1.03
N GLY A 96 23.36 30.41 2.05
CA GLY A 96 23.41 28.95 1.99
C GLY A 96 22.08 28.29 1.62
N GLY A 97 21.07 29.09 1.27
CA GLY A 97 19.94 28.61 0.49
C GLY A 97 20.44 28.22 -0.88
N HIS A 98 20.86 26.96 -1.06
CA HIS A 98 20.88 26.38 -2.39
C HIS A 98 19.50 26.64 -2.99
N SER A 99 19.41 27.60 -3.91
CA SER A 99 18.25 27.75 -4.78
C SER A 99 18.06 26.39 -5.43
N VAL A 100 17.13 25.60 -4.90
CA VAL A 100 16.80 24.31 -5.46
C VAL A 100 16.19 24.66 -6.80
N ARG A 101 16.90 24.34 -7.88
CA ARG A 101 16.42 24.64 -9.22
C ARG A 101 15.33 23.65 -9.56
N LYS A 102 14.24 24.12 -10.15
CA LYS A 102 13.17 23.24 -10.65
C LYS A 102 13.78 22.13 -11.51
N PRO A 103 13.44 20.85 -11.29
CA PRO A 103 13.97 19.77 -12.10
C PRO A 103 13.60 20.01 -13.56
N THR A 104 14.60 19.86 -14.44
CA THR A 104 14.44 19.92 -15.89
C THR A 104 14.68 18.52 -16.42
N TYR A 105 13.63 17.90 -16.94
CA TYR A 105 13.71 16.56 -17.51
C TYR A 105 14.19 16.60 -18.96
N ALA A 106 14.76 15.49 -19.42
CA ALA A 106 15.13 15.28 -20.81
C ALA A 106 13.96 15.55 -21.76
N SER A 107 14.25 16.05 -22.95
CA SER A 107 13.30 16.11 -24.05
C SER A 107 12.89 14.70 -24.50
N HIS A 108 11.74 14.58 -25.17
CA HIS A 108 11.27 13.30 -25.71
C HIS A 108 12.33 12.57 -26.56
N LYS A 109 13.12 13.33 -27.34
CA LYS A 109 14.23 12.78 -28.14
C LYS A 109 15.32 12.17 -27.25
N GLU A 110 15.75 12.89 -26.21
CA GLU A 110 16.78 12.42 -25.27
C GLU A 110 16.29 11.22 -24.44
N MET A 111 15.00 11.18 -24.09
CA MET A 111 14.39 10.02 -23.43
C MET A 111 14.42 8.77 -24.33
N LEU A 112 14.12 8.92 -25.63
CA LEU A 112 14.25 7.81 -26.60
C LEU A 112 15.70 7.33 -26.76
N GLU A 113 16.67 8.25 -26.72
CA GLU A 113 18.09 7.89 -26.73
C GLU A 113 18.48 7.10 -25.47
N ALA A 114 17.97 7.50 -24.30
CA ALA A 114 18.16 6.73 -23.06
C ALA A 114 17.54 5.33 -23.16
N ALA A 115 16.34 5.20 -23.73
CA ALA A 115 15.70 3.90 -23.95
C ALA A 115 16.54 2.99 -24.86
N LYS A 116 17.16 3.53 -25.91
CA LYS A 116 18.06 2.78 -26.79
C LYS A 116 19.33 2.34 -26.07
N GLU A 117 19.90 3.20 -25.23
CA GLU A 117 21.05 2.84 -24.40
C GLU A 117 20.69 1.73 -23.40
N ILE A 118 19.49 1.77 -22.81
CA ILE A 118 18.97 0.68 -21.97
C ILE A 118 18.86 -0.62 -22.77
N ALA A 119 18.31 -0.57 -23.99
CA ALA A 119 18.20 -1.74 -24.88
C ALA A 119 19.57 -2.35 -25.21
N GLN A 120 20.58 -1.51 -25.45
CA GLN A 120 21.96 -1.98 -25.70
C GLN A 120 22.57 -2.71 -24.50
N VAL A 121 22.26 -2.28 -23.27
CA VAL A 121 22.81 -2.88 -22.04
C VAL A 121 22.04 -4.13 -21.61
N LEU A 122 20.70 -4.12 -21.73
CA LEU A 122 19.83 -5.19 -21.23
C LEU A 122 19.47 -6.24 -22.30
N GLY A 123 19.66 -5.93 -23.58
CA GLY A 123 19.10 -6.68 -24.71
C GLY A 123 17.94 -5.92 -25.36
N GLU A 124 17.87 -5.95 -26.69
CA GLU A 124 16.83 -5.24 -27.47
C GLU A 124 15.42 -5.71 -27.09
N GLU A 125 15.26 -6.99 -26.74
CA GLU A 125 14.00 -7.57 -26.29
C GLU A 125 13.55 -7.10 -24.90
N ALA A 126 14.44 -6.46 -24.13
CA ALA A 126 14.13 -5.94 -22.81
C ALA A 126 13.48 -4.55 -22.86
N VAL A 127 13.33 -3.93 -24.03
CA VAL A 127 12.71 -2.62 -24.20
C VAL A 127 11.65 -2.67 -25.30
N THR A 128 10.47 -2.11 -25.03
CA THR A 128 9.41 -1.95 -26.03
C THR A 128 9.00 -0.49 -26.18
N TYR A 129 8.62 -0.16 -27.41
CA TYR A 129 8.10 1.13 -27.84
C TYR A 129 6.66 1.01 -28.37
N ASP A 130 6.05 -0.17 -28.19
CA ASP A 130 4.71 -0.46 -28.69
C ASP A 130 3.66 0.48 -28.06
N PRO A 131 2.90 1.27 -28.85
CA PRO A 131 1.95 2.24 -28.33
C PRO A 131 0.86 1.65 -27.43
N ASP A 132 0.38 0.45 -27.72
CA ASP A 132 -0.68 -0.20 -26.91
C ASP A 132 -0.12 -0.65 -25.56
N VAL A 133 1.14 -1.11 -25.55
CA VAL A 133 1.84 -1.43 -24.31
C VAL A 133 2.08 -0.16 -23.49
N LEU A 134 2.53 0.94 -24.11
CA LEU A 134 2.73 2.22 -23.43
C LEU A 134 1.42 2.76 -22.84
N GLU A 135 0.31 2.61 -23.55
CA GLU A 135 -1.03 2.96 -23.05
C GLU A 135 -1.38 2.17 -21.79
N HIS A 136 -1.25 0.84 -21.85
CA HIS A 136 -1.57 -0.03 -20.72
C HIS A 136 -0.71 0.22 -19.48
N HIS A 137 0.51 0.73 -19.66
CA HIS A 137 1.46 1.04 -18.58
C HIS A 137 1.37 2.48 -18.07
N GLY A 138 0.52 3.33 -18.65
CA GLY A 138 0.33 4.73 -18.25
C GLY A 138 -1.11 5.09 -17.88
N HIS A 139 -2.08 4.24 -18.23
CA HIS A 139 -3.52 4.46 -18.06
C HIS A 139 -4.22 3.30 -17.34
N SER A 140 -5.21 3.63 -16.52
CA SER A 140 -6.09 2.66 -15.85
C SER A 140 -7.55 3.04 -16.04
N ASP A 141 -8.34 2.12 -16.59
CA ASP A 141 -9.80 2.28 -16.74
C ASP A 141 -10.55 2.27 -15.40
N TRP A 142 -9.87 1.90 -14.31
CA TRP A 142 -10.37 1.80 -12.94
C TRP A 142 -9.93 2.99 -12.08
N SER A 143 -9.23 3.96 -12.66
CA SER A 143 -8.71 5.18 -12.02
C SER A 143 -9.31 6.41 -12.71
N THR A 144 -9.66 7.44 -11.96
CA THR A 144 -9.91 8.79 -12.50
C THR A 144 -8.65 9.64 -12.50
N SER A 145 -7.61 9.15 -11.81
CA SER A 145 -6.30 9.77 -11.67
C SER A 145 -5.37 9.26 -12.76
N ASN A 146 -5.64 9.67 -14.01
CA ASN A 146 -4.80 9.36 -15.17
C ASN A 146 -4.13 10.62 -15.73
N SER A 147 -2.92 10.47 -16.25
CA SER A 147 -2.22 11.52 -17.00
C SER A 147 -2.50 11.38 -18.50
N PRO A 148 -2.50 12.46 -19.30
CA PRO A 148 -2.52 12.34 -20.77
C PRO A 148 -1.17 11.89 -21.35
N GLU A 149 -0.07 12.05 -20.61
CA GLU A 149 1.27 11.68 -21.08
C GLU A 149 1.55 10.18 -20.89
N ARG A 150 2.45 9.62 -21.71
CA ARG A 150 2.89 8.22 -21.67
C ARG A 150 4.41 8.13 -21.61
N ALA A 151 4.94 6.99 -21.17
CA ALA A 151 6.36 6.68 -21.32
C ALA A 151 6.79 6.76 -22.78
N VAL A 152 8.08 6.99 -23.01
CA VAL A 152 8.67 6.80 -24.33
C VAL A 152 9.01 5.32 -24.60
N ALA A 153 9.17 4.53 -23.53
CA ALA A 153 9.46 3.10 -23.59
C ALA A 153 9.10 2.40 -22.27
N VAL A 154 8.82 1.09 -22.36
CA VAL A 154 8.78 0.19 -21.20
C VAL A 154 10.03 -0.68 -21.21
N ALA A 155 10.74 -0.74 -20.08
CA ALA A 155 11.90 -1.59 -19.87
C ALA A 155 11.56 -2.74 -18.91
N TYR A 156 12.00 -3.95 -19.25
CA TYR A 156 11.72 -5.18 -18.51
C TYR A 156 13.01 -5.78 -17.89
N PRO A 157 13.46 -5.28 -16.72
CA PRO A 157 14.60 -5.84 -16.02
C PRO A 157 14.36 -7.30 -15.60
N ARG A 158 15.45 -8.06 -15.46
CA ARG A 158 15.44 -9.45 -14.97
C ARG A 158 16.23 -9.64 -13.67
N THR A 159 17.06 -8.66 -13.33
CA THR A 159 17.98 -8.69 -12.20
C THR A 159 18.09 -7.31 -11.55
N THR A 160 18.56 -7.26 -10.30
CA THR A 160 18.90 -6.01 -9.62
C THR A 160 19.92 -5.18 -10.40
N ASP A 161 20.86 -5.82 -11.09
CA ASP A 161 21.86 -5.14 -11.92
C ASP A 161 21.25 -4.46 -13.15
N HIS A 162 20.24 -5.07 -13.78
CA HIS A 162 19.48 -4.43 -14.86
C HIS A 162 18.80 -3.14 -14.36
N VAL A 163 18.13 -3.22 -13.20
CA VAL A 163 17.48 -2.06 -12.58
C VAL A 163 18.50 -0.97 -12.22
N SER A 164 19.64 -1.36 -11.68
CA SER A 164 20.78 -0.48 -11.38
C SER A 164 21.31 0.21 -12.64
N ALA A 165 21.44 -0.51 -13.75
CA ALA A 165 21.85 0.06 -15.03
C ALA A 165 20.83 1.06 -15.58
N ILE A 166 19.53 0.71 -15.57
CA ILE A 166 18.45 1.63 -15.95
C ILE A 166 18.52 2.92 -15.14
N ALA A 167 18.65 2.80 -13.80
CA ALA A 167 18.72 3.95 -12.91
C ALA A 167 19.90 4.87 -13.23
N ARG A 168 21.10 4.30 -13.45
CA ARG A 168 22.28 5.10 -13.86
C ARG A 168 22.05 5.85 -15.17
N ILE A 169 21.54 5.18 -16.20
CA ILE A 169 21.31 5.78 -17.53
C ILE A 169 20.28 6.91 -17.43
N CYS A 170 19.15 6.63 -16.79
CA CYS A 170 18.07 7.62 -16.66
C CYS A 170 18.51 8.82 -15.82
N SER A 171 19.16 8.58 -14.69
CA SER A 171 19.66 9.64 -13.82
C SER A 171 20.73 10.49 -14.51
N ALA A 172 21.67 9.89 -15.25
CA ALA A 172 22.68 10.63 -16.01
C ALA A 172 22.05 11.61 -17.02
N ARG A 173 20.91 11.24 -17.62
CA ARG A 173 20.21 12.00 -18.67
C ARG A 173 19.00 12.79 -18.16
N ASN A 174 18.75 12.85 -16.84
CA ASN A 174 17.56 13.48 -16.25
C ASN A 174 16.23 12.92 -16.82
N VAL A 175 16.18 11.61 -17.07
CA VAL A 175 14.98 10.92 -17.58
C VAL A 175 14.17 10.39 -16.40
N PRO A 176 12.86 10.71 -16.31
CA PRO A 176 11.98 10.14 -15.30
C PRO A 176 11.89 8.62 -15.36
N MET A 177 11.76 7.99 -14.20
CA MET A 177 11.60 6.55 -14.03
C MET A 177 10.34 6.26 -13.23
N VAL A 178 9.47 5.41 -13.75
CA VAL A 178 8.24 5.00 -13.07
C VAL A 178 8.23 3.48 -12.91
N PRO A 179 8.42 2.96 -11.69
CA PRO A 179 8.28 1.53 -11.40
C PRO A 179 6.83 1.06 -11.64
N PHE A 180 6.68 -0.11 -12.25
CA PHE A 180 5.39 -0.69 -12.59
C PHE A 180 5.28 -2.14 -12.11
N GLY A 181 4.18 -2.44 -11.41
CA GLY A 181 3.84 -3.78 -10.93
C GLY A 181 2.73 -4.40 -11.77
N ALA A 182 1.53 -4.53 -11.20
CA ALA A 182 0.38 -5.12 -11.89
C ALA A 182 -0.54 -4.11 -12.60
N GLY A 183 -0.23 -2.81 -12.54
CA GLY A 183 -1.12 -1.75 -13.06
C GLY A 183 -2.48 -1.63 -12.37
N SER A 184 -2.62 -2.14 -11.13
CA SER A 184 -3.92 -2.25 -10.46
C SER A 184 -4.27 -1.10 -9.50
N SER A 185 -3.46 -0.05 -9.43
CA SER A 185 -3.70 1.08 -8.51
C SER A 185 -4.79 2.02 -9.01
N VAL A 186 -5.50 2.68 -8.09
CA VAL A 186 -6.62 3.59 -8.40
C VAL A 186 -6.32 5.07 -8.22
N GLU A 187 -5.15 5.44 -7.68
CA GLU A 187 -4.76 6.84 -7.42
C GLU A 187 -3.70 7.37 -8.41
N GLY A 188 -3.48 6.66 -9.52
CA GLY A 188 -2.55 7.07 -10.57
C GLY A 188 -1.07 6.95 -10.20
N ASN A 189 -0.73 6.01 -9.31
CA ASN A 189 0.64 5.81 -8.81
C ASN A 189 1.64 5.53 -9.93
N PHE A 190 1.21 4.82 -10.97
CA PHE A 190 2.04 4.48 -12.14
C PHE A 190 1.82 5.40 -13.36
N SER A 191 0.90 6.36 -13.31
CA SER A 191 0.68 7.32 -14.40
C SER A 191 1.93 8.16 -14.64
N GLN A 192 2.15 8.72 -15.84
CA GLN A 192 3.46 9.26 -16.23
C GLN A 192 3.39 10.73 -16.68
N PRO A 193 3.07 11.69 -15.79
CA PRO A 193 2.84 13.10 -16.13
C PRO A 193 4.04 13.85 -16.71
N TYR A 194 5.23 13.25 -16.66
CA TYR A 194 6.46 13.82 -17.21
C TYR A 194 7.10 12.89 -18.26
N SER A 195 6.35 11.93 -18.81
CA SER A 195 6.88 10.86 -19.67
C SER A 195 8.08 10.15 -19.00
N GLY A 196 8.98 9.55 -19.79
CA GLY A 196 10.18 8.85 -19.31
C GLY A 196 10.15 7.35 -19.57
N ILE A 197 10.79 6.58 -18.68
CA ILE A 197 10.89 5.11 -18.77
C ILE A 197 9.96 4.48 -17.74
N CYS A 198 9.04 3.63 -18.21
CA CYS A 198 8.31 2.71 -17.34
C CYS A 198 9.18 1.47 -17.09
N ILE A 199 9.28 1.02 -15.84
CA ILE A 199 10.11 -0.13 -15.45
C ILE A 199 9.19 -1.23 -14.94
N ASP A 200 8.89 -2.21 -15.80
CA ASP A 200 7.97 -3.31 -15.49
C ASP A 200 8.72 -4.52 -14.90
N PHE A 201 8.32 -4.94 -13.70
CA PHE A 201 8.88 -6.06 -12.97
C PHE A 201 8.34 -7.43 -13.36
N THR A 202 7.53 -7.56 -14.41
CA THR A 202 6.92 -8.83 -14.85
C THR A 202 7.91 -9.99 -14.98
N TYR A 203 9.19 -9.73 -15.32
CA TYR A 203 10.25 -10.76 -15.40
C TYR A 203 11.16 -10.88 -14.18
N MET A 204 10.85 -10.18 -13.10
CA MET A 204 11.47 -10.33 -11.77
C MET A 204 10.45 -10.98 -10.83
N ASP A 205 10.05 -12.21 -11.14
CA ASP A 205 8.92 -12.94 -10.54
C ASP A 205 9.36 -14.20 -9.75
N LYS A 206 10.61 -14.24 -9.28
CA LYS A 206 11.16 -15.43 -8.61
C LYS A 206 11.04 -15.36 -7.08
N VAL A 207 10.75 -16.51 -6.48
CA VAL A 207 11.07 -16.79 -5.08
C VAL A 207 12.57 -17.08 -4.98
N ILE A 208 13.32 -16.20 -4.34
CA ILE A 208 14.78 -16.28 -4.22
C ILE A 208 15.21 -17.24 -3.12
N ALA A 209 14.52 -17.21 -1.97
CA ALA A 209 14.78 -18.10 -0.85
C ALA A 209 13.51 -18.28 -0.01
N PHE A 210 13.32 -19.47 0.55
CA PHE A 210 12.19 -19.77 1.42
C PHE A 210 12.71 -20.48 2.68
N HIS A 211 12.39 -19.91 3.85
CA HIS A 211 12.86 -20.36 5.16
C HIS A 211 11.65 -20.72 6.03
N PRO A 212 11.05 -21.92 5.85
CA PRO A 212 9.84 -22.29 6.58
C PRO A 212 10.03 -22.33 8.10
N ASP A 213 11.19 -22.79 8.57
CA ASP A 213 11.50 -22.87 10.01
C ASP A 213 11.63 -21.47 10.66
N ASP A 214 12.07 -20.48 9.88
CA ASP A 214 12.16 -19.08 10.32
C ASP A 214 10.87 -18.28 10.01
N MET A 215 9.94 -18.90 9.28
CA MET A 215 8.68 -18.32 8.80
C MET A 215 8.92 -17.04 7.98
N ASP A 216 9.85 -17.07 7.04
CA ASP A 216 10.09 -15.97 6.11
C ASP A 216 10.43 -16.43 4.69
N VAL A 217 10.26 -15.51 3.72
CA VAL A 217 10.53 -15.73 2.31
C VAL A 217 11.19 -14.50 1.69
N VAL A 218 12.12 -14.71 0.76
CA VAL A 218 12.75 -13.68 -0.05
C VAL A 218 12.24 -13.82 -1.47
N VAL A 219 11.66 -12.75 -2.01
CA VAL A 219 11.01 -12.73 -3.33
C VAL A 219 11.43 -11.52 -4.14
N GLN A 220 11.35 -11.63 -5.46
CA GLN A 220 11.45 -10.50 -6.38
C GLN A 220 10.11 -9.74 -6.46
N PRO A 221 10.11 -8.45 -6.87
CA PRO A 221 8.92 -7.58 -6.86
C PRO A 221 7.76 -8.03 -7.76
N GLY A 222 8.04 -8.72 -8.85
CA GLY A 222 7.04 -9.21 -9.81
C GLY A 222 6.27 -10.44 -9.33
N VAL A 223 6.65 -11.06 -8.20
CA VAL A 223 5.93 -12.21 -7.66
C VAL A 223 4.49 -11.85 -7.35
N ASN A 224 3.53 -12.57 -7.93
CA ASN A 224 2.12 -12.50 -7.56
C ASN A 224 1.92 -13.17 -6.19
N TRP A 225 1.17 -12.52 -5.30
CA TRP A 225 1.01 -13.00 -3.92
C TRP A 225 0.14 -14.26 -3.81
N VAL A 226 -0.82 -14.46 -4.72
CA VAL A 226 -1.67 -15.65 -4.77
C VAL A 226 -0.83 -16.85 -5.20
N ASP A 227 -0.02 -16.68 -6.24
CA ASP A 227 0.89 -17.74 -6.73
C ASP A 227 1.92 -18.13 -5.68
N LEU A 228 2.50 -17.14 -4.98
CA LEU A 228 3.39 -17.37 -3.84
C LEU A 228 2.70 -18.21 -2.77
N ASN A 229 1.49 -17.81 -2.35
CA ASN A 229 0.73 -18.53 -1.34
C ASN A 229 0.40 -19.96 -1.78
N ASN A 230 0.00 -20.17 -3.04
CA ASN A 230 -0.25 -21.49 -3.60
C ASN A 230 1.02 -22.37 -3.56
N GLN A 231 2.18 -21.80 -3.88
CA GLN A 231 3.46 -22.52 -3.88
C GLN A 231 3.85 -22.97 -2.46
N ILE A 232 3.64 -22.14 -1.44
CA ILE A 232 4.11 -22.42 -0.06
C ILE A 232 3.04 -23.07 0.85
N ALA A 233 1.78 -23.14 0.41
CA ALA A 233 0.64 -23.60 1.22
C ALA A 233 0.86 -24.98 1.89
N HIS A 234 1.59 -25.88 1.22
CA HIS A 234 1.90 -27.22 1.73
C HIS A 234 2.70 -27.23 3.04
N THR A 235 3.37 -26.12 3.37
CA THR A 235 4.10 -25.94 4.65
C THR A 235 3.21 -25.49 5.80
N GLY A 236 1.95 -25.15 5.54
CA GLY A 236 1.07 -24.53 6.53
C GLY A 236 1.38 -23.06 6.80
N LEU A 237 2.16 -22.40 5.93
CA LEU A 237 2.49 -20.97 6.01
C LEU A 237 1.89 -20.18 4.83
N PHE A 238 1.68 -18.89 5.01
CA PHE A 238 1.20 -17.97 3.97
C PHE A 238 1.60 -16.51 4.25
N VAL A 239 1.61 -15.68 3.21
CA VAL A 239 1.56 -14.21 3.30
C VAL A 239 0.10 -13.82 3.59
N PRO A 240 -0.20 -13.18 4.72
CA PRO A 240 -1.58 -13.11 5.20
C PRO A 240 -2.43 -11.94 4.70
N LEU A 241 -1.84 -11.04 3.91
CA LEU A 241 -2.58 -9.99 3.23
C LEU A 241 -3.48 -10.61 2.13
N ASP A 242 -4.66 -10.03 1.90
CA ASP A 242 -5.63 -10.49 0.89
C ASP A 242 -6.14 -9.28 0.08
N PRO A 243 -5.26 -8.59 -0.68
CA PRO A 243 -5.65 -7.52 -1.61
C PRO A 243 -6.20 -8.12 -2.93
N SER A 244 -6.28 -7.32 -4.00
CA SER A 244 -6.63 -7.82 -5.33
C SER A 244 -5.77 -9.04 -5.72
N PRO A 245 -6.36 -10.12 -6.29
CA PRO A 245 -5.62 -11.29 -6.77
C PRO A 245 -4.54 -10.97 -7.82
N THR A 246 -4.66 -9.84 -8.52
CA THR A 246 -3.69 -9.42 -9.55
C THR A 246 -2.44 -8.77 -8.98
N ALA A 247 -2.44 -8.38 -7.69
CA ALA A 247 -1.35 -7.60 -7.10
C ALA A 247 -0.02 -8.37 -7.09
N THR A 248 1.07 -7.65 -7.38
CA THR A 248 2.43 -8.15 -7.18
C THR A 248 3.00 -7.66 -5.86
N VAL A 249 3.90 -8.43 -5.25
CA VAL A 249 4.50 -8.11 -3.94
C VAL A 249 5.22 -6.75 -3.96
N GLY A 250 5.86 -6.38 -5.06
CA GLY A 250 6.49 -5.07 -5.23
C GLY A 250 5.48 -3.91 -5.17
N GLY A 251 4.33 -4.06 -5.84
CA GLY A 251 3.23 -3.10 -5.75
C GLY A 251 2.67 -3.01 -4.33
N MET A 252 2.43 -4.16 -3.69
CA MET A 252 1.97 -4.25 -2.31
C MET A 252 2.89 -3.50 -1.33
N VAL A 253 4.22 -3.66 -1.46
CA VAL A 253 5.21 -2.91 -0.68
C VAL A 253 5.14 -1.42 -0.99
N SER A 254 5.10 -1.06 -2.27
CA SER A 254 5.19 0.34 -2.70
C SER A 254 3.99 1.17 -2.25
N THR A 255 2.81 0.57 -2.13
CA THR A 255 1.58 1.27 -1.70
C THR A 255 1.21 1.01 -0.24
N ASN A 256 2.03 0.27 0.52
CA ASN A 256 1.70 -0.23 1.86
C ASN A 256 0.30 -0.89 1.91
N CYS A 257 0.04 -1.82 0.99
CA CYS A 257 -1.29 -2.40 0.82
C CYS A 257 -1.83 -3.08 2.09
N SER A 258 -3.15 -3.19 2.17
CA SER A 258 -3.94 -3.82 3.22
C SER A 258 -4.63 -5.10 2.68
N GLY A 259 -5.90 -4.99 2.27
CA GLY A 259 -6.78 -6.10 1.93
C GLY A 259 -7.65 -6.58 3.11
N THR A 260 -8.58 -7.48 2.83
CA THR A 260 -9.65 -7.87 3.79
C THR A 260 -9.15 -8.49 5.10
N ASN A 261 -7.94 -9.06 5.11
CA ASN A 261 -7.34 -9.68 6.29
C ASN A 261 -6.55 -8.67 7.17
N ALA A 262 -6.47 -7.38 6.78
CA ALA A 262 -5.66 -6.38 7.47
C ALA A 262 -6.07 -6.21 8.94
N MET A 263 -7.36 -6.25 9.26
CA MET A 263 -7.90 -6.28 10.63
C MET A 263 -7.17 -7.26 11.55
N ARG A 264 -6.82 -8.44 11.03
CA ARG A 264 -6.17 -9.47 11.83
C ARG A 264 -4.65 -9.36 11.82
N TYR A 265 -4.07 -8.97 10.69
CA TYR A 265 -2.64 -9.14 10.42
C TYR A 265 -1.87 -7.83 10.26
N GLY A 266 -2.52 -6.67 10.23
CA GLY A 266 -1.91 -5.39 9.86
C GLY A 266 -1.73 -5.24 8.35
N THR A 267 -1.00 -4.20 7.93
CA THR A 267 -0.77 -3.87 6.52
C THR A 267 0.64 -4.27 6.09
N MET A 268 1.00 -4.03 4.83
CA MET A 268 2.25 -4.53 4.26
C MET A 268 3.50 -4.10 5.05
N LYS A 269 3.52 -2.88 5.61
CA LYS A 269 4.61 -2.40 6.49
C LYS A 269 4.89 -3.34 7.66
N ASP A 270 3.88 -4.02 8.17
CA ASP A 270 4.02 -4.93 9.28
C ASP A 270 4.70 -6.22 8.83
N TRP A 271 4.60 -6.60 7.55
CA TRP A 271 5.07 -7.89 7.02
C TRP A 271 6.45 -7.85 6.36
N VAL A 272 6.96 -6.67 6.01
CA VAL A 272 8.28 -6.52 5.40
C VAL A 272 9.39 -6.60 6.44
N LEU A 273 10.29 -7.58 6.30
CA LEU A 273 11.51 -7.65 7.10
C LEU A 273 12.57 -6.69 6.55
N ASN A 274 12.96 -6.80 5.29
CA ASN A 274 13.95 -5.92 4.68
C ASN A 274 13.75 -5.86 3.17
N LEU A 275 14.38 -4.86 2.55
CA LEU A 275 14.31 -4.62 1.11
C LEU A 275 15.72 -4.49 0.54
N THR A 276 15.92 -5.03 -0.66
CA THR A 276 17.02 -4.61 -1.56
C THR A 276 16.44 -3.54 -2.49
N VAL A 277 17.06 -2.36 -2.50
CA VAL A 277 16.56 -1.18 -3.22
C VAL A 277 17.66 -0.59 -4.10
N VAL A 278 17.31 -0.27 -5.34
CA VAL A 278 18.12 0.54 -6.24
C VAL A 278 17.75 2.01 -6.06
N LEU A 279 18.73 2.82 -5.64
CA LEU A 279 18.59 4.27 -5.51
C LEU A 279 18.61 4.96 -6.88
N PRO A 280 18.20 6.24 -6.99
CA PRO A 280 18.14 6.95 -8.27
C PRO A 280 19.48 7.01 -9.02
N ASP A 281 20.60 7.01 -8.30
CA ASP A 281 21.95 6.98 -8.89
C ASP A 281 22.45 5.57 -9.24
N GLY A 282 21.59 4.55 -9.10
CA GLY A 282 21.87 3.16 -9.36
C GLY A 282 22.60 2.41 -8.25
N ARG A 283 22.92 3.04 -7.11
CA ARG A 283 23.47 2.29 -5.95
C ARG A 283 22.45 1.27 -5.46
N VAL A 284 22.93 0.07 -5.15
CA VAL A 284 22.12 -1.00 -4.54
C VAL A 284 22.35 -0.98 -3.04
N ILE A 285 21.27 -0.83 -2.28
CA ILE A 285 21.31 -0.90 -0.81
C ILE A 285 20.43 -2.04 -0.30
N LYS A 286 20.76 -2.54 0.89
CA LYS A 286 19.89 -3.43 1.65
C LYS A 286 19.50 -2.76 2.95
N THR A 287 18.21 -2.58 3.20
CA THR A 287 17.72 -1.71 4.29
C THR A 287 18.10 -2.21 5.68
N ARG A 288 18.18 -3.54 5.85
CA ARG A 288 18.76 -4.21 7.03
C ARG A 288 18.98 -5.70 6.78
N ARG A 289 19.59 -6.39 7.75
CA ARG A 289 19.74 -7.86 7.76
C ARG A 289 18.39 -8.56 8.05
N ARG A 290 18.33 -9.88 7.84
CA ARG A 290 17.14 -10.73 7.95
C ARG A 290 16.46 -10.81 9.34
N PRO A 291 17.16 -10.71 10.51
CA PRO A 291 16.51 -10.92 11.81
C PRO A 291 15.30 -10.01 12.03
N ARG A 292 14.25 -10.57 12.66
CA ARG A 292 12.97 -9.87 12.92
C ARG A 292 13.15 -8.61 13.78
N LYS A 293 14.14 -8.63 14.68
CA LYS A 293 14.47 -7.52 15.58
C LYS A 293 15.83 -6.94 15.22
N THR A 294 15.91 -5.62 15.18
CA THR A 294 17.17 -4.87 15.11
C THR A 294 16.94 -3.45 15.61
N SER A 295 18.00 -2.86 16.15
CA SER A 295 18.08 -1.43 16.49
C SER A 295 19.36 -0.81 15.91
N ALA A 296 19.95 -1.46 14.90
CA ALA A 296 21.16 -1.00 14.23
C ALA A 296 20.82 0.09 13.20
N GLY A 297 20.91 1.35 13.62
CA GLY A 297 20.66 2.53 12.78
C GLY A 297 19.18 2.81 12.53
N TYR A 298 18.90 3.64 11.52
CA TYR A 298 17.55 4.05 11.16
C TYR A 298 16.76 2.91 10.50
N ASN A 299 15.45 2.89 10.69
CA ASN A 299 14.58 1.94 10.01
C ASN A 299 14.28 2.37 8.57
N LEU A 300 15.27 2.21 7.69
CA LEU A 300 15.12 2.55 6.27
C LEU A 300 14.05 1.72 5.56
N THR A 301 13.74 0.51 6.05
CA THR A 301 12.67 -0.32 5.47
C THR A 301 11.33 0.43 5.45
N SER A 302 10.96 1.04 6.57
CA SER A 302 9.72 1.81 6.67
C SER A 302 9.72 3.10 5.85
N LEU A 303 10.89 3.60 5.43
CA LEU A 303 10.96 4.74 4.52
C LEU A 303 10.58 4.37 3.08
N PHE A 304 10.87 3.13 2.65
CA PHE A 304 10.55 2.66 1.30
C PHE A 304 9.18 1.99 1.17
N VAL A 305 8.66 1.37 2.25
CA VAL A 305 7.30 0.83 2.25
C VAL A 305 6.30 1.98 2.23
N GLY A 306 5.40 2.00 1.24
CA GLY A 306 4.48 3.12 1.05
C GLY A 306 5.09 4.35 0.37
N ALA A 307 6.35 4.28 -0.11
CA ALA A 307 6.99 5.40 -0.80
C ALA A 307 6.56 5.56 -2.27
N GLU A 308 5.74 4.65 -2.78
CA GLU A 308 5.17 4.70 -4.14
C GLU A 308 6.22 4.84 -5.25
N GLY A 309 7.40 4.23 -5.07
CA GLY A 309 8.51 4.32 -6.02
C GLY A 309 9.20 5.69 -6.09
N THR A 310 8.86 6.62 -5.20
CA THR A 310 9.40 8.00 -5.23
C THR A 310 10.81 8.09 -4.63
N LEU A 311 11.24 7.14 -3.80
CA LEU A 311 12.56 7.18 -3.15
C LEU A 311 13.56 6.17 -3.75
N GLY A 312 13.09 5.20 -4.52
CA GLY A 312 13.92 4.15 -5.08
C GLY A 312 13.10 2.99 -5.60
N ILE A 313 13.79 2.02 -6.18
CA ILE A 313 13.20 0.88 -6.88
C ILE A 313 13.47 -0.40 -6.09
N VAL A 314 12.41 -1.03 -5.58
CA VAL A 314 12.52 -2.27 -4.80
C VAL A 314 12.78 -3.45 -5.75
N THR A 315 13.82 -4.24 -5.49
CA THR A 315 14.25 -5.36 -6.36
C THR A 315 14.27 -6.71 -5.67
N GLU A 316 14.32 -6.74 -4.33
CA GLU A 316 14.08 -7.95 -3.53
C GLU A 316 13.36 -7.56 -2.24
N ILE A 317 12.43 -8.41 -1.81
CA ILE A 317 11.61 -8.23 -0.61
C ILE A 317 11.77 -9.45 0.28
N THR A 318 12.16 -9.26 1.53
CA THR A 318 12.04 -10.33 2.54
C THR A 318 10.75 -10.11 3.33
N LEU A 319 9.84 -11.08 3.30
CA LEU A 319 8.55 -11.06 3.99
C LEU A 319 8.52 -12.07 5.13
N LYS A 320 7.87 -11.69 6.23
CA LYS A 320 7.39 -12.65 7.23
C LYS A 320 6.26 -13.50 6.64
N LEU A 321 6.06 -14.67 7.22
CA LEU A 321 4.92 -15.55 6.95
C LEU A 321 4.13 -15.81 8.23
N ALA A 322 2.83 -16.05 8.07
CA ALA A 322 1.92 -16.45 9.13
C ALA A 322 1.58 -17.94 8.99
N PRO A 323 1.21 -18.62 10.08
CA PRO A 323 0.63 -19.95 9.98
C PRO A 323 -0.79 -19.87 9.44
N ILE A 324 -1.14 -20.75 8.49
CA ILE A 324 -2.50 -20.89 7.98
C ILE A 324 -3.44 -21.31 9.13
N PRO A 325 -4.54 -20.59 9.38
CA PRO A 325 -5.49 -20.96 10.43
C PRO A 325 -6.04 -22.38 10.22
N LYS A 326 -6.07 -23.18 11.29
CA LYS A 326 -6.58 -24.56 11.26
C LYS A 326 -8.08 -24.62 11.00
N GLU A 327 -8.82 -23.70 11.60
CA GLU A 327 -10.26 -23.61 11.49
C GLU A 327 -10.66 -22.20 11.03
N THR A 328 -11.57 -22.17 10.07
CA THR A 328 -12.18 -20.96 9.53
C THR A 328 -13.68 -21.14 9.46
N SER A 329 -14.41 -20.03 9.51
CA SER A 329 -15.83 -19.99 9.19
C SER A 329 -16.17 -18.63 8.60
N VAL A 330 -17.25 -18.56 7.84
CA VAL A 330 -17.77 -17.31 7.28
C VAL A 330 -19.19 -17.14 7.75
N ALA A 331 -19.57 -15.88 7.96
CA ALA A 331 -20.96 -15.56 8.14
C ALA A 331 -21.36 -14.22 7.53
N VAL A 332 -22.64 -14.10 7.22
CA VAL A 332 -23.21 -12.94 6.56
C VAL A 332 -24.51 -12.55 7.25
N VAL A 333 -24.69 -11.24 7.47
CA VAL A 333 -25.88 -10.71 8.12
C VAL A 333 -26.27 -9.35 7.56
N ALA A 334 -27.54 -9.22 7.18
CA ALA A 334 -28.13 -7.97 6.73
C ALA A 334 -28.59 -7.10 7.90
N PHE A 335 -28.66 -5.80 7.68
CA PHE A 335 -29.05 -4.80 8.65
C PHE A 335 -30.08 -3.85 8.05
N PRO A 336 -30.98 -3.26 8.86
CA PRO A 336 -32.00 -2.34 8.36
C PRO A 336 -31.41 -1.06 7.76
N THR A 337 -30.27 -0.58 8.28
CA THR A 337 -29.62 0.65 7.80
C THR A 337 -28.09 0.51 7.77
N ILE A 338 -27.42 1.35 6.97
CA ILE A 338 -25.96 1.37 6.88
C ILE A 338 -25.33 1.76 8.21
N HIS A 339 -25.97 2.67 8.95
CA HIS A 339 -25.58 3.06 10.30
C HIS A 339 -25.61 1.86 11.26
N SER A 340 -26.70 1.08 11.25
CA SER A 340 -26.81 -0.10 12.14
C SER A 340 -25.76 -1.18 11.84
N ALA A 341 -25.42 -1.39 10.56
CA ALA A 341 -24.33 -2.28 10.16
C ALA A 341 -22.97 -1.79 10.66
N ALA A 342 -22.64 -0.52 10.41
CA ALA A 342 -21.38 0.06 10.86
C ALA A 342 -21.27 0.13 12.39
N ALA A 343 -22.36 0.44 13.09
CA ALA A 343 -22.42 0.41 14.55
C ALA A 343 -22.22 -1.01 15.12
N ALA A 344 -22.78 -2.03 14.46
CA ALA A 344 -22.51 -3.43 14.79
C ALA A 344 -21.02 -3.74 14.64
N ALA A 345 -20.40 -3.33 13.52
CA ALA A 345 -18.97 -3.53 13.30
C ALA A 345 -18.13 -2.90 14.42
N SER A 346 -18.39 -1.63 14.77
CA SER A 346 -17.70 -0.96 15.87
C SER A 346 -17.87 -1.67 17.22
N LYS A 347 -19.06 -2.22 17.52
CA LYS A 347 -19.30 -3.00 18.75
C LYS A 347 -18.54 -4.31 18.76
N LEU A 348 -18.52 -5.03 17.63
CA LEU A 348 -17.80 -6.28 17.47
C LEU A 348 -16.30 -6.09 17.70
N ILE A 349 -15.69 -5.06 17.10
CA ILE A 349 -14.27 -4.73 17.28
C ILE A 349 -13.97 -4.46 18.76
N ARG A 350 -14.75 -3.59 19.42
CA ARG A 350 -14.55 -3.24 20.84
C ARG A 350 -14.78 -4.40 21.81
N SER A 351 -15.51 -5.43 21.40
CA SER A 351 -15.74 -6.63 22.21
C SER A 351 -14.54 -7.59 22.25
N GLY A 352 -13.51 -7.33 21.45
CA GLY A 352 -12.29 -8.13 21.39
C GLY A 352 -12.43 -9.48 20.68
N ILE A 353 -13.55 -9.73 19.99
CA ILE A 353 -13.72 -10.92 19.14
C ILE A 353 -12.67 -10.88 18.03
N GLN A 354 -11.89 -11.95 17.92
CA GLN A 354 -10.78 -12.03 16.97
C GLN A 354 -11.30 -12.50 15.60
N LEU A 355 -11.84 -11.55 14.83
CA LEU A 355 -12.22 -11.81 13.44
C LEU A 355 -10.98 -11.78 12.54
N ALA A 356 -11.01 -12.62 11.51
CA ALA A 356 -10.04 -12.59 10.42
C ALA A 356 -10.31 -11.45 9.44
N ALA A 357 -11.60 -11.15 9.23
CA ALA A 357 -12.07 -10.05 8.41
C ALA A 357 -13.47 -9.60 8.87
N LEU A 358 -13.75 -8.31 8.73
CA LEU A 358 -15.05 -7.71 9.02
C LEU A 358 -15.33 -6.67 7.95
N GLU A 359 -16.16 -7.05 7.00
CA GLU A 359 -16.40 -6.34 5.75
C GLU A 359 -17.84 -5.86 5.67
N LEU A 360 -18.07 -4.76 4.97
CA LEU A 360 -19.39 -4.18 4.74
C LEU A 360 -19.64 -4.02 3.24
N MET A 361 -20.86 -4.31 2.81
CA MET A 361 -21.40 -3.92 1.51
C MET A 361 -22.77 -3.26 1.71
N ASP A 362 -23.03 -2.16 1.02
CA ASP A 362 -24.32 -1.49 1.09
C ASP A 362 -25.42 -2.17 0.26
N ASP A 363 -26.64 -1.64 0.35
CA ASP A 363 -27.79 -2.18 -0.36
C ASP A 363 -27.62 -2.15 -1.88
N GLU A 364 -27.00 -1.12 -2.44
CA GLU A 364 -26.71 -1.01 -3.88
C GLU A 364 -25.76 -2.12 -4.35
N GLN A 365 -24.70 -2.40 -3.59
CA GLN A 365 -23.79 -3.49 -3.91
C GLN A 365 -24.49 -4.86 -3.81
N MET A 366 -25.35 -5.05 -2.81
CA MET A 366 -26.11 -6.30 -2.66
C MET A 366 -27.09 -6.51 -3.83
N LYS A 367 -27.75 -5.45 -4.33
CA LYS A 367 -28.58 -5.48 -5.57
C LYS A 367 -27.75 -5.94 -6.76
N LEU A 368 -26.56 -5.37 -6.93
CA LEU A 368 -25.66 -5.74 -8.04
C LEU A 368 -25.26 -7.22 -7.98
N LEU A 369 -25.01 -7.78 -6.80
CA LEU A 369 -24.68 -9.20 -6.67
C LEU A 369 -25.83 -10.12 -7.09
N ASN A 370 -27.08 -9.76 -6.79
CA ASN A 370 -28.26 -10.53 -7.25
C ASN A 370 -28.34 -10.57 -8.78
N ILE A 371 -28.00 -9.47 -9.46
CA ILE A 371 -28.15 -9.35 -10.91
C ILE A 371 -26.92 -9.89 -11.65
N HIS A 372 -25.72 -9.48 -11.22
CA HIS A 372 -24.47 -9.63 -11.97
C HIS A 372 -23.44 -10.56 -11.29
N GLY A 373 -23.70 -11.03 -10.08
CA GLY A 373 -22.83 -12.01 -9.42
C GLY A 373 -22.65 -13.27 -10.25
N SER A 374 -21.57 -14.01 -10.00
CA SER A 374 -21.35 -15.31 -10.64
C SER A 374 -22.50 -16.28 -10.34
N ASP A 375 -22.59 -17.36 -11.10
CA ASP A 375 -23.58 -18.41 -10.84
C ASP A 375 -23.45 -18.98 -9.43
N ALA A 376 -22.24 -19.01 -8.85
CA ALA A 376 -22.02 -19.41 -7.47
C ALA A 376 -22.63 -18.42 -6.47
N VAL A 377 -22.43 -17.12 -6.66
CA VAL A 377 -23.00 -16.06 -5.82
C VAL A 377 -24.53 -15.99 -5.95
N ARG A 378 -25.07 -16.20 -7.15
CA ARG A 378 -26.51 -16.16 -7.45
C ARG A 378 -27.27 -17.45 -7.13
N LYS A 379 -26.61 -18.48 -6.58
CA LYS A 379 -27.30 -19.67 -6.01
C LYS A 379 -28.27 -19.29 -4.89
N ARG A 380 -28.07 -18.13 -4.27
CA ARG A 380 -28.98 -17.56 -3.28
C ARG A 380 -29.41 -16.17 -3.71
N VAL A 381 -30.61 -15.80 -3.28
CA VAL A 381 -31.06 -14.41 -3.32
C VAL A 381 -30.56 -13.74 -2.05
N TRP A 382 -29.86 -12.63 -2.21
CA TRP A 382 -29.35 -11.83 -1.12
C TRP A 382 -30.36 -10.77 -0.71
N ASP A 383 -30.42 -10.47 0.59
CA ASP A 383 -31.16 -9.30 1.06
C ASP A 383 -30.50 -8.03 0.49
N GLU A 384 -31.27 -7.22 -0.22
CA GLU A 384 -30.84 -5.94 -0.82
C GLU A 384 -30.79 -4.85 0.25
N LYS A 385 -29.97 -5.09 1.27
CA LYS A 385 -29.80 -4.28 2.47
C LYS A 385 -28.31 -4.19 2.84
N PRO A 386 -27.90 -3.17 3.60
CA PRO A 386 -26.56 -3.10 4.14
C PRO A 386 -26.19 -4.40 4.88
N THR A 387 -25.06 -4.99 4.55
CA THR A 387 -24.73 -6.36 4.95
C THR A 387 -23.29 -6.43 5.44
N LEU A 388 -23.08 -7.06 6.60
CA LEU A 388 -21.75 -7.40 7.09
C LEU A 388 -21.36 -8.82 6.67
N PHE A 389 -20.11 -8.97 6.27
CA PHE A 389 -19.44 -10.24 5.99
C PHE A 389 -18.34 -10.43 7.03
N LEU A 390 -18.44 -11.52 7.79
CA LEU A 390 -17.55 -11.84 8.89
C LEU A 390 -16.77 -13.10 8.54
N LYS A 391 -15.45 -13.05 8.67
CA LYS A 391 -14.59 -14.21 8.58
C LYS A 391 -14.02 -14.50 9.96
N PHE A 392 -14.18 -15.72 10.42
CA PHE A 392 -13.66 -16.22 11.68
C PHE A 392 -12.42 -17.07 11.40
N SER A 393 -11.42 -16.97 12.28
CA SER A 393 -10.24 -17.84 12.27
C SER A 393 -9.90 -18.28 13.67
N GLY A 394 -9.61 -19.56 13.86
CA GLY A 394 -9.40 -20.13 15.18
C GLY A 394 -8.53 -21.38 15.13
N THR A 395 -8.12 -21.82 16.32
CA THR A 395 -7.34 -23.05 16.49
C THR A 395 -8.22 -24.28 16.62
N THR A 396 -9.49 -24.11 17.02
CA THR A 396 -10.47 -25.18 17.24
C THR A 396 -11.87 -24.76 16.77
N LYS A 397 -12.71 -25.74 16.45
CA LYS A 397 -14.12 -25.51 16.08
C LYS A 397 -14.94 -24.91 17.23
N ASP A 398 -14.63 -25.27 18.48
CA ASP A 398 -15.32 -24.73 19.65
C ASP A 398 -15.01 -23.24 19.87
N ALA A 399 -13.77 -22.81 19.61
CA ALA A 399 -13.42 -21.39 19.63
C ALA A 399 -14.24 -20.60 18.59
N ILE A 400 -14.31 -21.10 17.35
CA ILE A 400 -15.14 -20.50 16.30
C ILE A 400 -16.62 -20.43 16.73
N LYS A 401 -17.16 -21.53 17.27
CA LYS A 401 -18.55 -21.60 17.73
C LYS A 401 -18.84 -20.61 18.86
N SER A 402 -17.90 -20.44 19.80
CA SER A 402 -18.00 -19.47 20.89
C SER A 402 -18.01 -18.04 20.36
N ASP A 403 -17.10 -17.69 19.45
CA ASP A 403 -17.07 -16.36 18.85
C ASP A 403 -18.32 -16.07 18.02
N VAL A 404 -18.81 -17.06 17.27
CA VAL A 404 -20.08 -16.99 16.54
C VAL A 404 -21.26 -16.68 17.47
N ALA A 405 -21.37 -17.35 18.61
CA ALA A 405 -22.43 -17.09 19.58
C ALA A 405 -22.36 -15.66 20.14
N ARG A 406 -21.15 -15.21 20.52
CA ARG A 406 -20.91 -13.85 21.02
C ARG A 406 -21.24 -12.78 19.97
N VAL A 407 -20.88 -13.02 18.70
CA VAL A 407 -21.29 -12.13 17.59
C VAL A 407 -22.80 -12.02 17.54
N GLY A 408 -23.51 -13.15 17.59
CA GLY A 408 -24.98 -13.20 17.60
C GLY A 408 -25.58 -12.35 18.73
N ASP A 409 -25.06 -12.47 19.95
CA ASP A 409 -25.53 -11.70 21.10
C ASP A 409 -25.32 -10.19 20.94
N ILE A 410 -24.20 -9.77 20.35
CA ILE A 410 -23.85 -8.36 20.17
C ILE A 410 -24.72 -7.68 19.11
N ILE A 411 -25.01 -8.38 18.01
CA ILE A 411 -25.74 -7.80 16.87
C ILE A 411 -27.25 -7.92 17.00
N LYS A 412 -27.77 -8.86 17.80
CA LYS A 412 -29.21 -9.09 17.96
C LYS A 412 -30.03 -7.83 18.25
N PRO A 413 -29.55 -6.84 19.04
CA PRO A 413 -30.28 -5.59 19.25
C PRO A 413 -30.28 -4.62 18.05
N LEU A 414 -29.53 -4.92 16.99
CA LEU A 414 -29.30 -4.04 15.83
C LEU A 414 -29.94 -4.56 14.54
N THR A 415 -30.36 -5.82 14.50
CA THR A 415 -31.01 -6.41 13.33
C THR A 415 -31.82 -7.66 13.70
N ASP A 416 -32.96 -7.82 13.05
CA ASP A 416 -33.79 -9.03 13.10
C ASP A 416 -33.54 -9.96 11.90
N SER A 417 -32.59 -9.61 11.02
CA SER A 417 -32.27 -10.41 9.83
C SER A 417 -31.67 -11.76 10.20
N LYS A 418 -31.88 -12.74 9.32
CA LYS A 418 -31.32 -14.08 9.46
C LYS A 418 -29.80 -14.04 9.35
N PHE A 419 -29.13 -14.69 10.30
CA PHE A 419 -27.69 -14.89 10.22
C PHE A 419 -27.35 -16.11 9.35
N HIS A 420 -26.61 -15.88 8.28
CA HIS A 420 -26.16 -16.94 7.39
C HIS A 420 -24.77 -17.41 7.83
N PHE A 421 -24.71 -18.50 8.58
CA PHE A 421 -23.46 -19.18 8.92
C PHE A 421 -23.12 -20.24 7.90
N ALA A 422 -21.85 -20.32 7.50
CA ALA A 422 -21.35 -21.45 6.74
C ALA A 422 -21.42 -22.73 7.58
N LYS A 423 -21.93 -23.82 6.99
CA LYS A 423 -21.96 -25.15 7.62
C LYS A 423 -20.94 -26.11 7.03
N THR A 424 -20.49 -25.80 5.82
CA THR A 424 -19.51 -26.59 5.05
C THR A 424 -18.43 -25.66 4.50
N LYS A 425 -17.29 -26.24 4.10
CA LYS A 425 -16.23 -25.46 3.43
C LYS A 425 -16.70 -24.86 2.11
N GLN A 426 -17.60 -25.53 1.38
CA GLN A 426 -18.19 -24.95 0.18
C GLN A 426 -19.08 -23.75 0.53
N ASP A 427 -19.86 -23.80 1.61
CA ASP A 427 -20.65 -22.65 2.06
C ASP A 427 -19.76 -21.46 2.45
N GLU A 428 -18.60 -21.70 3.07
CA GLU A 428 -17.64 -20.63 3.40
C GLU A 428 -17.16 -19.93 2.12
N LEU A 429 -16.78 -20.71 1.11
CA LEU A 429 -16.36 -20.20 -0.19
C LEU A 429 -17.49 -19.42 -0.87
N ASP A 430 -18.68 -20.02 -0.99
CA ASP A 430 -19.81 -19.40 -1.67
C ASP A 430 -20.25 -18.08 -0.98
N LEU A 431 -20.28 -18.05 0.36
CA LEU A 431 -20.62 -16.83 1.12
C LEU A 431 -19.55 -15.73 0.95
N TRP A 432 -18.27 -16.09 1.02
CA TRP A 432 -17.19 -15.10 0.92
C TRP A 432 -16.97 -14.62 -0.52
N SER A 433 -17.34 -15.42 -1.52
CA SER A 433 -17.20 -15.07 -2.94
C SER A 433 -18.02 -13.83 -3.29
N ALA A 434 -19.19 -13.65 -2.66
CA ALA A 434 -19.99 -12.44 -2.80
C ALA A 434 -19.20 -11.16 -2.46
N ARG A 435 -18.41 -11.17 -1.38
CA ARG A 435 -17.55 -10.04 -1.03
C ARG A 435 -16.35 -9.90 -1.99
N LYS A 436 -15.77 -11.00 -2.45
CA LYS A 436 -14.64 -10.99 -3.40
C LYS A 436 -15.04 -10.48 -4.80
N GLU A 437 -16.29 -10.68 -5.20
CA GLU A 437 -16.80 -10.26 -6.51
C GLU A 437 -17.30 -8.80 -6.55
N ALA A 438 -17.32 -8.10 -5.42
CA ALA A 438 -17.96 -6.78 -5.29
C ALA A 438 -17.45 -5.75 -6.32
N LEU A 439 -16.13 -5.57 -6.42
CA LEU A 439 -15.53 -4.64 -7.38
C LEU A 439 -15.83 -5.03 -8.83
N PHE A 440 -15.65 -6.31 -9.18
CA PHE A 440 -15.81 -6.77 -10.56
C PHE A 440 -17.27 -6.70 -11.01
N THR A 441 -18.21 -7.03 -10.14
CA THR A 441 -19.65 -6.90 -10.45
C THR A 441 -20.03 -5.44 -10.67
N MET A 442 -19.58 -4.53 -9.81
CA MET A 442 -19.79 -3.08 -10.00
C MET A 442 -19.20 -2.56 -11.30
N VAL A 443 -17.96 -2.93 -11.66
CA VAL A 443 -17.38 -2.40 -12.90
C VAL A 443 -18.05 -3.03 -14.14
N SER A 444 -18.51 -4.28 -14.05
CA SER A 444 -19.20 -4.93 -15.16
C SER A 444 -20.51 -4.23 -15.56
N THR A 445 -21.10 -3.45 -14.65
CA THR A 445 -22.33 -2.70 -14.91
C THR A 445 -22.09 -1.27 -15.37
N ARG A 446 -20.83 -0.84 -15.50
CA ARG A 446 -20.48 0.53 -15.89
C ARG A 446 -21.08 0.86 -17.27
N PRO A 447 -21.97 1.86 -17.38
CA PRO A 447 -22.49 2.30 -18.67
C PRO A 447 -21.36 2.76 -19.61
N LYS A 448 -21.51 2.50 -20.91
CA LYS A 448 -20.53 2.94 -21.91
C LYS A 448 -20.40 4.46 -21.88
N GLY A 449 -19.16 4.96 -21.88
CA GLY A 449 -18.87 6.40 -21.84
C GLY A 449 -18.83 7.00 -20.44
N THR A 450 -19.03 6.21 -19.38
CA THR A 450 -18.90 6.67 -17.98
C THR A 450 -17.58 6.23 -17.35
N GLU A 451 -17.17 6.93 -16.31
CA GLU A 451 -16.02 6.62 -15.45
C GLU A 451 -16.47 6.18 -14.06
N ILE A 452 -15.60 5.48 -13.33
CA ILE A 452 -15.80 5.15 -11.90
C ILE A 452 -14.79 5.93 -11.10
N TRP A 453 -15.26 6.84 -10.24
CA TRP A 453 -14.43 7.43 -9.20
C TRP A 453 -14.49 6.52 -7.97
N SER A 454 -13.45 5.70 -7.80
CA SER A 454 -13.24 4.92 -6.58
C SER A 454 -12.34 5.71 -5.63
N THR A 455 -12.69 5.79 -4.36
CA THR A 455 -11.88 6.45 -3.35
C THR A 455 -12.17 5.87 -1.97
N ASP A 456 -11.34 6.20 -1.00
CA ASP A 456 -11.34 5.62 0.34
C ASP A 456 -10.84 6.61 1.38
N VAL A 457 -11.32 6.45 2.61
CA VAL A 457 -10.84 7.13 3.81
C VAL A 457 -10.85 6.14 4.97
N ALA A 458 -10.11 6.44 6.04
CA ALA A 458 -10.25 5.71 7.29
C ALA A 458 -10.43 6.67 8.46
N VAL A 459 -11.19 6.27 9.46
CA VAL A 459 -11.46 7.06 10.67
C VAL A 459 -11.30 6.19 11.92
N PRO A 460 -11.12 6.78 13.11
CA PRO A 460 -11.26 6.05 14.36
C PRO A 460 -12.59 5.26 14.39
N ILE A 461 -12.55 4.02 14.88
CA ILE A 461 -13.70 3.09 14.89
C ILE A 461 -14.97 3.68 15.53
N SER A 462 -14.82 4.66 16.42
CA SER A 462 -15.92 5.40 17.05
C SER A 462 -16.71 6.28 16.08
N ARG A 463 -16.10 6.75 14.99
CA ARG A 463 -16.70 7.66 13.99
C ARG A 463 -17.17 6.95 12.72
N LEU A 464 -16.84 5.67 12.55
CA LEU A 464 -17.08 4.88 11.34
C LEU A 464 -18.56 4.90 10.88
N ALA A 465 -19.50 4.67 11.81
CA ALA A 465 -20.92 4.65 11.47
C ALA A 465 -21.44 6.01 10.98
N GLU A 466 -20.99 7.09 11.62
CA GLU A 466 -21.38 8.45 11.29
C GLU A 466 -20.88 8.84 9.89
N ILE A 467 -19.58 8.64 9.60
CA ILE A 467 -19.02 9.04 8.31
C ILE A 467 -19.62 8.23 7.15
N ILE A 468 -19.80 6.92 7.31
CA ILE A 468 -20.39 6.07 6.27
C ILE A 468 -21.82 6.51 5.95
N GLU A 469 -22.63 6.79 6.98
CA GLU A 469 -24.00 7.26 6.80
C GLU A 469 -24.07 8.59 6.06
N ILE A 470 -23.25 9.56 6.46
CA ILE A 470 -23.24 10.88 5.81
C ILE A 470 -22.76 10.74 4.36
N SER A 471 -21.67 10.00 4.12
CA SER A 471 -21.13 9.78 2.78
C SER A 471 -22.11 9.06 1.86
N LYS A 472 -22.79 8.00 2.34
CA LYS A 472 -23.81 7.29 1.56
C LYS A 472 -24.96 8.22 1.17
N ARG A 473 -25.45 9.02 2.11
CA ARG A 473 -26.53 9.98 1.86
C ARG A 473 -26.13 11.06 0.86
N GLU A 474 -24.94 11.65 1.01
CA GLU A 474 -24.44 12.68 0.09
C GLU A 474 -24.26 12.13 -1.33
N CYS A 475 -23.58 10.99 -1.48
CA CYS A 475 -23.36 10.39 -2.79
C CYS A 475 -24.67 9.93 -3.44
N GLY A 476 -25.60 9.36 -2.66
CA GLY A 476 -26.92 8.96 -3.13
C GLY A 476 -27.80 10.15 -3.57
N SER A 477 -27.59 11.35 -3.00
CA SER A 477 -28.33 12.55 -3.38
C SER A 477 -27.95 13.10 -4.77
N LEU A 478 -26.88 12.60 -5.38
CA LEU A 478 -26.45 12.99 -6.72
C LEU A 478 -27.38 12.47 -7.84
N GLY A 479 -28.22 11.48 -7.54
CA GLY A 479 -29.00 10.76 -8.56
C GLY A 479 -28.13 9.92 -9.51
N LEU A 480 -26.88 9.66 -9.12
CA LEU A 480 -25.92 8.80 -9.80
C LEU A 480 -25.78 7.48 -9.04
N PHE A 481 -25.25 6.45 -9.71
CA PHE A 481 -24.87 5.23 -9.00
C PHE A 481 -23.75 5.56 -7.99
N ALA A 482 -23.97 5.16 -6.74
CA ALA A 482 -23.00 5.27 -5.66
C ALA A 482 -23.12 4.08 -4.71
N SER A 483 -22.01 3.37 -4.50
CA SER A 483 -21.94 2.23 -3.58
C SER A 483 -20.85 2.42 -2.54
N VAL A 484 -21.16 1.97 -1.32
CA VAL A 484 -20.24 1.88 -0.19
C VAL A 484 -19.87 0.42 0.05
N ILE A 485 -18.57 0.17 0.09
CA ILE A 485 -17.96 -1.10 0.51
C ILE A 485 -16.96 -0.74 1.60
N GLY A 486 -16.69 -1.58 2.59
CA GLY A 486 -15.68 -1.22 3.58
C GLY A 486 -14.97 -2.37 4.26
N HIS A 487 -13.67 -2.15 4.50
CA HIS A 487 -12.85 -2.86 5.48
C HIS A 487 -13.15 -2.30 6.88
N VAL A 488 -14.42 -2.43 7.31
CA VAL A 488 -14.93 -1.76 8.51
C VAL A 488 -14.29 -2.29 9.80
N GLY A 489 -13.64 -3.45 9.75
CA GLY A 489 -12.75 -3.97 10.80
C GLY A 489 -11.60 -3.03 11.18
N ASP A 490 -11.11 -2.26 10.21
CA ASP A 490 -9.97 -1.34 10.34
C ASP A 490 -10.38 0.14 10.36
N GLY A 491 -11.69 0.42 10.34
CA GLY A 491 -12.20 1.79 10.26
C GLY A 491 -12.11 2.41 8.86
N ASN A 492 -11.82 1.60 7.84
CA ASN A 492 -11.69 2.02 6.45
C ASN A 492 -12.96 1.68 5.65
N PHE A 493 -13.37 2.59 4.78
CA PHE A 493 -14.41 2.33 3.80
C PHE A 493 -14.11 3.04 2.48
N HIS A 494 -14.78 2.54 1.45
CA HIS A 494 -14.67 2.92 0.06
C HIS A 494 -15.99 3.47 -0.42
N VAL A 495 -15.92 4.46 -1.30
CA VAL A 495 -17.07 4.91 -2.10
C VAL A 495 -16.68 4.81 -3.56
N SER A 496 -17.59 4.25 -4.35
CA SER A 496 -17.47 4.22 -5.81
C SER A 496 -18.68 4.88 -6.45
N MET A 497 -18.42 5.87 -7.30
CA MET A 497 -19.46 6.63 -8.01
C MET A 497 -19.25 6.54 -9.52
N MET A 498 -20.31 6.27 -10.28
CA MET A 498 -20.27 6.28 -11.75
C MET A 498 -20.80 7.60 -12.27
N TYR A 499 -20.08 8.23 -13.20
CA TYR A 499 -20.47 9.50 -13.79
C TYR A 499 -20.04 9.61 -15.26
N ASP A 500 -20.75 10.43 -16.03
CA ASP A 500 -20.35 10.79 -17.39
C ASP A 500 -19.33 11.96 -17.33
N PRO A 501 -18.06 11.74 -17.70
CA PRO A 501 -17.04 12.78 -17.66
C PRO A 501 -17.26 13.89 -18.69
N THR A 502 -18.12 13.67 -19.70
CA THR A 502 -18.49 14.69 -20.70
C THR A 502 -19.54 15.67 -20.20
N ILE A 503 -20.17 15.38 -19.04
CA ILE A 503 -21.13 16.26 -18.37
C ILE A 503 -20.42 16.94 -17.19
N PRO A 504 -19.99 18.22 -17.32
CA PRO A 504 -19.18 18.90 -16.31
C PRO A 504 -19.84 18.96 -14.93
N GLN A 505 -21.18 19.08 -14.88
CA GLN A 505 -21.94 19.14 -13.64
C GLN A 505 -21.84 17.83 -12.86
N GLN A 506 -21.89 16.67 -13.52
CA GLN A 506 -21.73 15.38 -12.84
C GLN A 506 -20.31 15.23 -12.28
N LYS A 507 -19.29 15.52 -13.10
CA LYS A 507 -17.88 15.48 -12.67
C LYS A 507 -17.62 16.39 -11.47
N GLN A 508 -18.11 17.62 -11.50
CA GLN A 508 -17.95 18.58 -10.41
C GLN A 508 -18.68 18.13 -9.14
N ALA A 509 -19.89 17.57 -9.28
CA ALA A 509 -20.66 17.08 -8.14
C ALA A 509 -19.99 15.87 -7.47
N VAL A 510 -19.50 14.90 -8.26
CA VAL A 510 -18.74 13.75 -7.74
C VAL A 510 -17.45 14.20 -7.07
N ALA A 511 -16.66 15.08 -7.71
CA ALA A 511 -15.43 15.61 -7.12
C ALA A 511 -15.70 16.34 -5.79
N LYS A 512 -16.81 17.08 -5.70
CA LYS A 512 -17.24 17.72 -4.45
C LYS A 512 -17.59 16.70 -3.37
N CYS A 513 -18.31 15.62 -3.71
CA CYS A 513 -18.59 14.54 -2.75
C CYS A 513 -17.31 13.87 -2.24
N VAL A 514 -16.35 13.58 -3.12
CA VAL A 514 -15.03 13.02 -2.75
C VAL A 514 -14.30 13.96 -1.79
N LYS A 515 -14.21 15.25 -2.13
CA LYS A 515 -13.57 16.26 -1.28
C LYS A 515 -14.25 16.39 0.08
N ASN A 516 -15.58 16.47 0.11
CA ASN A 516 -16.35 16.53 1.35
C ASN A 516 -16.09 15.31 2.24
N MET A 517 -16.00 14.11 1.65
CA MET A 517 -15.70 12.89 2.37
C MET A 517 -14.30 12.94 3.02
N MET A 518 -13.29 13.40 2.29
CA MET A 518 -11.93 13.54 2.78
C MET A 518 -11.82 14.58 3.89
N THR A 519 -12.38 15.79 3.68
CA THR A 519 -12.42 16.84 4.70
C THR A 519 -13.09 16.34 5.97
N ARG A 520 -14.22 15.64 5.85
CA ARG A 520 -14.93 15.06 6.99
C ARG A 520 -14.14 13.98 7.70
N ALA A 521 -13.41 13.13 6.97
CA ALA A 521 -12.53 12.16 7.59
C ALA A 521 -11.48 12.86 8.47
N LEU A 522 -10.87 13.94 7.98
CA LEU A 522 -9.92 14.75 8.76
C LEU A 522 -10.55 15.43 9.98
N GLU A 523 -11.75 16.02 9.84
CA GLU A 523 -12.52 16.57 10.97
C GLU A 523 -12.86 15.51 12.04
N MET A 524 -12.84 14.24 11.66
CA MET A 524 -13.08 13.07 12.52
C MET A 524 -11.79 12.39 12.98
N GLU A 525 -10.64 13.07 12.89
CA GLU A 525 -9.30 12.55 13.26
C GLU A 525 -8.88 11.32 12.43
N GLY A 526 -9.42 11.21 11.21
CA GLY A 526 -9.11 10.17 10.24
C GLY A 526 -8.01 10.55 9.25
N THR A 527 -7.95 9.81 8.14
CA THR A 527 -6.99 9.98 7.04
C THR A 527 -7.71 10.05 5.69
N VAL A 528 -7.13 10.79 4.75
CA VAL A 528 -7.63 10.94 3.37
C VAL A 528 -7.42 9.69 2.53
N SER A 529 -6.64 8.72 3.00
CA SER A 529 -6.40 7.44 2.31
C SER A 529 -6.18 6.32 3.31
N GLY A 530 -7.06 5.31 3.29
CA GLY A 530 -6.93 4.14 4.15
C GLY A 530 -5.96 3.11 3.59
N GLU A 531 -6.01 2.87 2.26
CA GLU A 531 -5.21 1.83 1.61
C GLU A 531 -4.74 2.12 0.18
N HIS A 532 -5.37 3.05 -0.54
CA HIS A 532 -5.03 3.29 -1.95
C HIS A 532 -3.78 4.14 -2.18
N ALA A 533 -3.12 4.57 -1.09
CA ALA A 533 -2.00 5.49 -1.12
C ALA A 533 -2.41 6.87 -1.69
N ILE A 534 -1.47 7.66 -2.21
CA ILE A 534 -1.73 9.06 -2.61
C ILE A 534 -1.66 9.26 -4.12
N GLY A 535 -0.65 8.69 -4.78
CA GLY A 535 -0.43 8.83 -6.21
C GLY A 535 -0.47 10.29 -6.68
N ILE A 536 -1.18 10.54 -7.79
CA ILE A 536 -1.51 11.90 -8.24
C ILE A 536 -2.89 12.36 -7.76
N GLY A 537 -3.77 11.42 -7.42
CA GLY A 537 -5.18 11.67 -7.14
C GLY A 537 -5.43 12.45 -5.86
N LYS A 538 -4.61 12.22 -4.83
CA LYS A 538 -4.84 12.76 -3.48
C LYS A 538 -3.77 13.72 -2.96
N LYS A 539 -2.94 14.29 -3.84
CA LYS A 539 -1.82 15.17 -3.43
C LYS A 539 -2.27 16.37 -2.62
N GLU A 540 -3.35 17.03 -3.05
CA GLU A 540 -3.92 18.17 -2.33
C GLU A 540 -4.43 17.73 -0.94
N CYS A 541 -5.11 16.59 -0.88
CA CYS A 541 -5.66 16.03 0.35
C CYS A 541 -4.56 15.58 1.33
N LEU A 542 -3.41 15.13 0.82
CA LEU A 542 -2.24 14.82 1.63
C LEU A 542 -1.69 16.08 2.34
N VAL A 543 -1.71 17.24 1.66
CA VAL A 543 -1.35 18.53 2.26
C VAL A 543 -2.37 18.92 3.32
N ASP A 544 -3.68 18.73 3.05
CA ASP A 544 -4.74 18.98 4.02
C ASP A 544 -4.57 18.14 5.31
N GLU A 545 -4.12 16.87 5.18
CA GLU A 545 -3.90 15.98 6.33
C GLU A 545 -2.64 16.31 7.13
N LEU A 546 -1.50 16.50 6.47
CA LEU A 546 -0.19 16.53 7.13
C LEU A 546 0.37 17.96 7.33
N GLY A 547 -0.16 18.93 6.59
CA GLY A 547 0.34 20.30 6.55
C GLY A 547 1.68 20.45 5.83
N GLU A 548 2.00 21.68 5.43
CA GLU A 548 3.18 21.97 4.59
C GLU A 548 4.52 21.65 5.25
N GLU A 549 4.65 21.74 6.58
CA GLU A 549 5.90 21.44 7.27
C GLU A 549 6.25 19.95 7.19
N THR A 550 5.26 19.08 7.42
CA THR A 550 5.44 17.63 7.33
C THR A 550 5.75 17.22 5.89
N ILE A 551 5.03 17.78 4.91
CA ILE A 551 5.32 17.56 3.49
C ILE A 551 6.69 18.13 3.11
N GLY A 552 7.08 19.27 3.68
CA GLY A 552 8.39 19.89 3.51
C GLY A 552 9.53 18.95 3.90
N LEU A 553 9.40 18.25 5.03
CA LEU A 553 10.36 17.22 5.43
C LEU A 553 10.39 16.05 4.43
N MET A 554 9.24 15.59 3.93
CA MET A 554 9.21 14.55 2.89
C MET A 554 9.90 15.00 1.59
N ARG A 555 9.70 16.27 1.19
CA ARG A 555 10.40 16.87 0.04
C ARG A 555 11.91 16.91 0.26
N GLN A 556 12.39 17.24 1.47
CA GLN A 556 13.81 17.23 1.80
C GLN A 556 14.40 15.81 1.73
N LEU A 557 13.70 14.80 2.27
CA LEU A 557 14.12 13.41 2.16
C LEU A 557 14.19 12.97 0.70
N LYS A 558 13.15 13.27 -0.08
CA LYS A 558 13.12 13.05 -1.54
C LYS A 558 14.30 13.70 -2.24
N ALA A 559 14.57 14.98 -1.99
CA ALA A 559 15.68 15.70 -2.62
C ALA A 559 17.06 15.15 -2.20
N SER A 560 17.20 14.63 -0.98
CA SER A 560 18.45 14.03 -0.50
C SER A 560 18.78 12.71 -1.18
N VAL A 561 17.77 11.91 -1.51
CA VAL A 561 17.91 10.60 -2.17
C VAL A 561 17.91 10.74 -3.68
N ASP A 562 17.07 11.62 -4.21
CA ASP A 562 16.82 11.88 -5.63
C ASP A 562 16.94 13.37 -5.95
N PRO A 563 18.17 13.92 -6.01
CA PRO A 563 18.40 15.35 -6.25
C PRO A 563 17.92 15.82 -7.62
N LYS A 564 17.74 14.90 -8.58
CA LYS A 564 17.23 15.19 -9.93
C LYS A 564 15.73 15.02 -10.06
N TRP A 565 15.06 14.54 -9.01
CA TRP A 565 13.63 14.26 -8.97
C TRP A 565 13.16 13.34 -10.11
N VAL A 566 13.98 12.38 -10.51
CA VAL A 566 13.67 11.46 -11.61
C VAL A 566 12.81 10.27 -11.17
N MET A 567 12.77 9.93 -9.88
CA MET A 567 11.98 8.79 -9.38
C MET A 567 10.50 9.15 -9.20
N ASN A 568 9.64 8.53 -9.99
CA ASN A 568 8.18 8.70 -10.02
C ASN A 568 7.70 10.16 -9.82
N PRO A 569 8.15 11.13 -10.65
CA PRO A 569 7.89 12.54 -10.40
C PRO A 569 6.41 12.91 -10.48
N GLY A 570 6.08 13.96 -9.73
CA GLY A 570 4.72 14.48 -9.57
C GLY A 570 3.88 13.73 -8.54
N LYS A 571 4.49 12.78 -7.80
CA LYS A 571 3.90 12.03 -6.69
C LYS A 571 4.92 11.95 -5.54
N VAL A 572 4.47 11.80 -4.28
CA VAL A 572 3.09 11.99 -3.79
C VAL A 572 2.75 13.46 -3.55
N PHE A 573 3.70 14.34 -3.88
CA PHE A 573 3.60 15.79 -3.85
C PHE A 573 4.40 16.34 -5.02
N ASP A 574 4.15 17.60 -5.38
CA ASP A 574 4.92 18.28 -6.40
C ASP A 574 6.23 18.85 -5.83
N TRP A 575 7.18 19.05 -6.74
CA TRP A 575 8.38 19.82 -6.46
C TRP A 575 7.97 21.26 -6.11
N MET A 576 8.35 21.72 -4.92
CA MET A 576 8.24 23.11 -4.50
C MET A 576 9.63 23.58 -4.07
N GLY A 577 10.08 24.68 -4.66
CA GLY A 577 11.44 25.20 -4.56
C GLY A 577 11.77 25.87 -3.25
#